data_AF-A0A943NH15-F1
#
_entry.id   AF-A0A943NH15-F1
#
_cell.length_a   1.000
_cell.length_b   1.000
_cell.length_c   1.000
_cell.angle_alpha   90.00
_cell.angle_beta   90.00
_cell.angle_gamma   90.00
#
_symmetry.space_group_name_H-M   'P 1'
#
loop_
_entity.id
_entity.type
_entity.pdbx_description
1 polymer ?
#
loop_
_entity_poly.entity_id
_entity_poly.type
_entity_poly.pdbx_seq_one_letter_code
_entity_poly.pdbx_strand_id
1 'polypeptide(L)'
;SATAVYNGADAGNYLNKSVEFKITRSKCQHEHTAGRYYSSPSCTSSGYSGDTYCTDCNETLSYGYTISAYGHDYDNGVIDDADYVGAQQQIYDKMVQEATAEKVDLAKRYELFAKAEAWLINEGIVIPFRVFSNGYVASKLTVFDGEYSSFGVSIWRYKGKHVLKEAMSLTDYQEQFAQWKLDRETALAAAE
;
A
#
# COMPACT_ATOMS: atom_id res chain seq x y z
N SER A 1 24.71 27.58 21.59
CA SER A 1 25.24 28.93 21.34
C SER A 1 26.70 28.95 21.77
N ALA A 2 27.55 29.72 21.09
CA ALA A 2 28.91 29.99 21.54
C ALA A 2 28.99 31.47 21.93
N THR A 3 29.54 31.76 23.12
CA THR A 3 29.68 33.12 23.64
C THR A 3 31.15 33.40 23.85
N ALA A 4 31.70 34.35 23.09
CA ALA A 4 33.04 34.86 23.31
C ALA A 4 32.98 36.06 24.27
N VAL A 5 33.72 35.99 25.38
CA VAL A 5 33.78 37.06 26.40
C VAL A 5 35.24 37.49 26.59
N TYR A 6 35.51 38.79 26.49
CA TYR A 6 36.82 39.38 26.77
C TYR A 6 36.79 40.10 28.12
N ASN A 7 37.54 39.57 29.10
CA ASN A 7 37.56 40.06 30.49
C ASN A 7 38.83 40.85 30.86
N GLY A 8 39.50 41.47 29.89
CA GLY A 8 40.67 42.33 30.15
C GLY A 8 40.29 43.60 30.92
N ALA A 9 41.19 44.10 31.76
CA ALA A 9 40.98 45.35 32.51
C ALA A 9 40.79 46.58 31.61
N ASP A 10 41.16 46.48 30.34
CA ASP A 10 41.10 47.46 29.26
C ASP A 10 39.97 47.17 28.26
N ALA A 11 38.97 46.36 28.61
CA ALA A 11 37.88 45.95 27.72
C ALA A 11 37.11 47.09 27.01
N GLY A 12 37.26 48.35 27.45
CA GLY A 12 36.71 49.54 26.78
C GLY A 12 37.59 50.16 25.68
N ASN A 13 38.83 49.72 25.49
CA ASN A 13 39.83 50.42 24.67
C ASN A 13 39.86 50.00 23.19
N TYR A 14 39.00 49.07 22.76
CA TYR A 14 39.05 48.50 21.42
C TYR A 14 37.77 48.80 20.61
N LEU A 15 37.93 49.36 19.41
CA LEU A 15 36.83 49.65 18.48
C LEU A 15 36.26 48.40 17.81
N ASN A 16 37.11 47.43 17.45
CA ASN A 16 36.73 46.21 16.74
C ASN A 16 37.22 44.98 17.51
N LYS A 17 36.34 44.00 17.70
CA LYS A 17 36.63 42.72 18.35
C LYS A 17 36.05 41.60 17.50
N SER A 18 36.89 40.66 17.07
CA SER A 18 36.48 39.48 16.30
C SER A 18 37.12 38.23 16.89
N VAL A 19 36.42 37.10 16.77
CA VAL A 19 36.94 35.77 17.08
C VAL A 19 36.66 34.89 15.87
N GLU A 20 37.70 34.24 15.36
CA GLU A 20 37.57 33.22 14.34
C GLU A 20 37.66 31.86 15.02
N PHE A 21 36.67 31.00 14.81
CA PHE A 21 36.69 29.63 15.31
C PHE A 21 36.61 28.66 14.12
N LYS A 22 37.46 27.63 14.14
CA LYS A 22 37.51 26.60 13.10
C LYS A 22 37.18 25.25 13.73
N ILE A 23 36.14 24.60 13.23
CA ILE A 23 35.81 23.22 13.58
C ILE A 23 36.25 22.34 12.42
N THR A 24 37.05 21.32 12.70
CA THR A 24 37.44 20.31 11.70
C THR A 24 36.96 18.96 12.20
N ARG A 25 36.13 18.30 11.39
CA ARG A 25 35.64 16.95 11.68
C ARG A 25 36.78 15.96 11.49
N SER A 26 37.07 15.13 12.48
CA SER A 26 38.01 14.01 12.32
C SER A 26 37.47 12.98 11.32
N LYS A 27 38.35 12.15 10.75
CA LYS A 27 37.92 11.03 9.90
C LYS A 27 36.96 10.13 10.68
N CYS A 28 35.80 9.84 10.11
CA CYS A 28 34.85 8.92 10.70
C CYS A 28 35.45 7.51 10.73
N GLN A 29 35.25 6.78 11.83
CA GLN A 29 35.69 5.38 11.96
C GLN A 29 34.62 4.38 11.51
N HIS A 30 33.40 4.88 11.24
CA HIS A 30 32.25 4.09 10.79
C HIS A 30 31.84 2.94 11.72
N GLU A 31 32.03 3.11 13.03
CA GLU A 31 31.64 2.12 14.07
C GLU A 31 30.13 1.86 14.10
N HIS A 32 29.32 2.90 13.84
CA HIS A 32 27.86 2.78 13.82
C HIS A 32 27.33 2.71 12.38
N THR A 33 26.76 1.58 12.03
CA THR A 33 26.20 1.31 10.69
C THR A 33 24.76 0.84 10.76
N ALA A 34 24.00 1.10 9.71
CA ALA A 34 22.63 0.65 9.56
C ALA A 34 22.31 0.33 8.08
N GLY A 35 21.28 -0.48 7.86
CA GLY A 35 20.73 -0.75 6.53
C GLY A 35 19.77 0.35 6.07
N ARG A 36 19.69 0.61 4.76
CA ARG A 36 18.67 1.49 4.17
C ARG A 36 18.26 1.05 2.76
N TYR A 37 17.12 1.54 2.29
CA TYR A 37 16.57 1.28 0.95
C TYR A 37 16.20 -0.16 0.62
N TYR A 38 16.18 -1.08 1.60
CA TYR A 38 15.68 -2.43 1.36
C TYR A 38 14.25 -2.41 0.80
N SER A 39 14.02 -3.23 -0.23
CA SER A 39 12.71 -3.52 -0.77
C SER A 39 12.60 -5.00 -1.11
N SER A 40 11.52 -5.65 -0.66
CA SER A 40 11.25 -7.03 -1.05
C SER A 40 10.91 -7.08 -2.55
N PRO A 41 11.37 -8.09 -3.30
CA PRO A 41 10.83 -8.35 -4.63
C PRO A 41 9.34 -8.68 -4.52
N SER A 42 8.62 -8.37 -5.59
CA SER A 42 7.23 -8.77 -5.77
C SER A 42 7.13 -9.78 -6.92
N CYS A 43 5.90 -10.12 -7.25
CA CYS A 43 5.56 -10.94 -8.38
C CYS A 43 6.09 -10.38 -9.72
N THR A 44 5.92 -9.08 -9.92
CA THR A 44 6.12 -8.40 -11.20
C THR A 44 7.16 -7.29 -11.12
N SER A 45 7.73 -7.04 -9.94
CA SER A 45 8.72 -5.98 -9.72
C SER A 45 9.89 -6.53 -8.93
N SER A 46 11.10 -6.21 -9.38
CA SER A 46 12.34 -6.52 -8.67
C SER A 46 12.41 -5.78 -7.33
N GLY A 47 13.07 -6.40 -6.36
CA GLY A 47 13.41 -5.81 -5.07
C GLY A 47 14.86 -5.32 -5.02
N TYR A 48 15.27 -4.87 -3.84
CA TYR A 48 16.63 -4.39 -3.56
C TYR A 48 17.08 -4.88 -2.18
N SER A 49 18.31 -5.43 -2.11
CA SER A 49 18.84 -6.01 -0.87
C SER A 49 19.15 -4.97 0.22
N GLY A 50 19.19 -3.69 -0.13
CA GLY A 50 19.52 -2.58 0.78
C GLY A 50 21.02 -2.24 0.81
N ASP A 51 21.30 -0.97 1.08
CA ASP A 51 22.65 -0.42 1.30
C ASP A 51 23.02 -0.47 2.78
N THR A 52 24.33 -0.42 3.07
CA THR A 52 24.85 -0.14 4.41
C THR A 52 25.40 1.28 4.45
N TYR A 53 25.01 2.06 5.45
CA TYR A 53 25.50 3.42 5.64
C TYR A 53 25.91 3.68 7.10
N CYS A 54 26.80 4.65 7.30
CA CYS A 54 27.22 5.09 8.62
C CYS A 54 26.20 6.09 9.20
N THR A 55 25.69 5.84 10.42
CA THR A 55 24.72 6.73 11.05
C THR A 55 25.34 8.01 11.61
N ASP A 56 26.66 8.03 11.81
CA ASP A 56 27.38 9.21 12.31
C ASP A 56 27.68 10.23 11.21
N CYS A 57 28.14 9.78 10.03
CA CYS A 57 28.53 10.67 8.91
C CYS A 57 27.60 10.60 7.70
N ASN A 58 26.61 9.71 7.70
CA ASN A 58 25.65 9.49 6.63
C ASN A 58 26.23 8.97 5.30
N GLU A 59 27.51 8.57 5.31
CA GLU A 59 28.21 8.01 4.16
C GLU A 59 27.76 6.58 3.88
N THR A 60 27.54 6.24 2.60
CA THR A 60 27.28 4.86 2.16
C THR A 60 28.58 4.06 2.18
N LEU A 61 28.59 2.94 2.88
CA LEU A 61 29.77 2.08 3.01
C LEU A 61 29.74 0.92 2.01
N SER A 62 28.55 0.40 1.71
CA SER A 62 28.35 -0.64 0.72
C SER A 62 27.00 -0.50 0.04
N TYR A 63 26.96 -0.77 -1.26
CA TYR A 63 25.72 -0.83 -2.03
C TYR A 63 25.17 -2.25 -2.06
N GLY A 64 23.84 -2.36 -2.01
CA GLY A 64 23.12 -3.60 -2.23
C GLY A 64 23.11 -4.04 -3.70
N TYR A 65 22.32 -5.07 -3.99
CA TYR A 65 22.07 -5.57 -5.33
C TYR A 65 20.57 -5.74 -5.60
N THR A 66 20.22 -5.75 -6.88
CA THR A 66 18.85 -5.98 -7.33
C THR A 66 18.46 -7.43 -7.10
N ILE A 67 17.32 -7.64 -6.44
CA ILE A 67 16.71 -8.96 -6.27
C ILE A 67 15.68 -9.11 -7.38
N SER A 68 15.83 -10.14 -8.24
CA SER A 68 14.86 -10.39 -9.31
C SER A 68 13.45 -10.55 -8.74
N ALA A 69 12.44 -10.11 -9.51
CA ALA A 69 11.05 -10.44 -9.22
C ALA A 69 10.89 -11.96 -9.08
N TYR A 70 9.93 -12.41 -8.28
CA TYR A 70 9.68 -13.85 -8.13
C TYR A 70 9.30 -14.51 -9.45
N GLY A 71 8.71 -13.73 -10.36
CA GLY A 71 8.21 -14.23 -11.64
C GLY A 71 6.90 -14.98 -11.46
N HIS A 72 6.00 -14.77 -12.43
CA HIS A 72 4.76 -15.53 -12.58
C HIS A 72 4.51 -15.63 -14.07
N ASP A 73 4.36 -16.84 -14.58
CA ASP A 73 3.89 -17.03 -15.96
C ASP A 73 2.37 -16.89 -16.00
N TYR A 74 1.89 -15.66 -15.82
CA TYR A 74 0.47 -15.33 -16.05
C TYR A 74 0.22 -14.73 -17.43
N ASP A 75 1.26 -14.45 -18.20
CA ASP A 75 1.14 -13.74 -19.48
C ASP A 75 0.48 -14.60 -20.57
N ASN A 76 0.45 -15.93 -20.41
CA ASN A 76 -0.21 -16.84 -21.34
C ASN A 76 -1.42 -17.60 -20.77
N GLY A 77 -1.69 -17.49 -19.46
CA GLY A 77 -2.72 -18.34 -18.82
C GLY A 77 -2.44 -19.84 -18.96
N VAL A 78 -1.19 -20.21 -19.27
CA VAL A 78 -0.69 -21.58 -19.42
C VAL A 78 0.36 -21.78 -18.33
N ILE A 79 0.16 -22.78 -17.49
CA ILE A 79 1.19 -23.28 -16.57
C ILE A 79 2.05 -24.22 -17.41
N ASP A 80 3.28 -23.82 -17.72
CA ASP A 80 4.23 -24.58 -18.56
C ASP A 80 5.20 -25.46 -17.75
N ASP A 81 5.11 -25.39 -16.42
CA ASP A 81 5.85 -26.25 -15.50
C ASP A 81 5.38 -27.72 -15.62
N ALA A 82 6.30 -28.58 -16.01
CA ALA A 82 6.07 -30.00 -16.30
C ALA A 82 5.48 -30.77 -15.11
N ASP A 83 5.69 -30.31 -13.88
CA ASP A 83 5.16 -30.95 -12.67
C ASP A 83 3.65 -30.72 -12.49
N TYR A 84 3.08 -29.74 -13.19
CA TYR A 84 1.69 -29.30 -13.00
C TYR A 84 0.78 -29.59 -14.19
N VAL A 85 1.32 -29.90 -15.38
CA VAL A 85 0.54 -30.28 -16.57
C VAL A 85 -0.24 -31.60 -16.32
N GLY A 86 -1.58 -31.51 -16.25
CA GLY A 86 -2.50 -32.63 -16.06
C GLY A 86 -3.19 -32.74 -14.69
N ALA A 87 -2.97 -31.80 -13.76
CA ALA A 87 -3.65 -31.81 -12.45
C ALA A 87 -5.14 -31.41 -12.55
N GLN A 88 -6.00 -31.93 -11.65
CA GLN A 88 -7.46 -31.68 -11.61
C GLN A 88 -7.83 -30.18 -11.67
N GLN A 89 -7.04 -29.29 -11.04
CA GLN A 89 -7.24 -27.84 -11.11
C GLN A 89 -7.22 -27.29 -12.56
N GLN A 90 -6.41 -27.89 -13.44
CA GLN A 90 -6.29 -27.45 -14.84
C GLN A 90 -7.53 -27.79 -15.68
N ILE A 91 -8.33 -28.78 -15.27
CA ILE A 91 -9.57 -29.14 -15.97
C ILE A 91 -10.61 -28.03 -15.75
N TYR A 92 -10.80 -27.60 -14.50
CA TYR A 92 -11.71 -26.50 -14.18
C TYR A 92 -11.29 -25.17 -14.82
N ASP A 93 -10.01 -24.81 -14.68
CA ASP A 93 -9.52 -23.53 -15.21
C ASP A 93 -9.67 -23.46 -16.74
N LYS A 94 -9.43 -24.57 -17.46
CA LYS A 94 -9.68 -24.65 -18.90
C LYS A 94 -11.17 -24.49 -19.24
N MET A 95 -12.07 -25.13 -18.51
CA MET A 95 -13.51 -24.98 -18.72
C MET A 95 -13.97 -23.52 -18.51
N VAL A 96 -13.42 -22.84 -17.49
CA VAL A 96 -13.69 -21.42 -17.23
C VAL A 96 -13.11 -20.51 -18.32
N GLN A 97 -11.90 -20.80 -18.81
CA GLN A 97 -11.29 -20.05 -19.92
C GLN A 97 -12.11 -20.20 -21.22
N GLU A 98 -12.55 -21.41 -21.57
CA GLU A 98 -13.41 -21.67 -22.72
C GLU A 98 -14.74 -20.91 -22.61
N ALA A 99 -15.37 -20.91 -21.44
CA ALA A 99 -16.57 -20.12 -21.17
C ALA A 99 -16.31 -18.61 -21.29
N THR A 100 -15.16 -18.14 -20.80
CA THR A 100 -14.80 -16.71 -20.83
C THR A 100 -14.46 -16.21 -22.24
N ALA A 101 -13.89 -17.08 -23.07
CA ALA A 101 -13.54 -16.79 -24.47
C ALA A 101 -14.78 -16.65 -25.38
N GLU A 102 -15.90 -17.29 -25.03
CA GLU A 102 -17.18 -17.07 -25.71
C GLU A 102 -17.76 -15.69 -25.33
N LYS A 103 -17.69 -14.73 -26.25
CA LYS A 103 -18.08 -13.32 -26.04
C LYS A 103 -19.31 -12.91 -26.84
N VAL A 104 -19.81 -13.77 -27.73
CA VAL A 104 -20.84 -13.41 -28.71
C VAL A 104 -22.15 -14.13 -28.42
N ASP A 105 -22.09 -15.44 -28.14
CA ASP A 105 -23.29 -16.23 -27.82
C ASP A 105 -23.45 -16.36 -26.30
N LEU A 106 -24.38 -15.58 -25.75
CA LEU A 106 -24.63 -15.54 -24.31
C LEU A 106 -25.24 -16.85 -23.79
N ALA A 107 -26.10 -17.51 -24.58
CA ALA A 107 -26.70 -18.78 -24.17
C ALA A 107 -25.63 -19.88 -24.07
N LYS A 108 -24.77 -19.96 -25.08
CA LYS A 108 -23.63 -20.88 -25.09
C LYS A 108 -22.64 -20.58 -23.97
N ARG A 109 -22.36 -19.31 -23.69
CA ARG A 109 -21.50 -18.89 -22.57
C ARG A 109 -22.06 -19.40 -21.24
N TYR A 110 -23.36 -19.25 -20.99
CA TYR A 110 -23.98 -19.74 -19.76
C TYR A 110 -23.94 -21.26 -19.65
N GLU A 111 -24.16 -21.99 -20.74
CA GLU A 111 -24.01 -23.46 -20.74
C GLU A 111 -22.59 -23.92 -20.40
N LEU A 112 -21.57 -23.23 -20.90
CA LEU A 112 -20.17 -23.54 -20.61
C LEU A 112 -19.83 -23.30 -19.12
N PHE A 113 -20.31 -22.20 -18.53
CA PHE A 113 -20.16 -21.95 -17.10
C PHE A 113 -20.91 -22.98 -16.25
N ALA A 114 -22.12 -23.38 -16.64
CA ALA A 114 -22.88 -24.40 -15.93
C ALA A 114 -22.15 -25.76 -15.93
N LYS A 115 -21.48 -26.11 -17.04
CA LYS A 115 -20.63 -27.32 -17.10
C LYS A 115 -19.42 -27.22 -16.19
N ALA A 116 -18.75 -26.07 -16.15
CA ALA A 116 -17.60 -25.84 -15.26
C ALA A 116 -18.01 -25.94 -13.78
N GLU A 117 -19.14 -25.34 -13.42
CA GLU A 117 -19.70 -25.39 -12.06
C GLU A 117 -20.10 -26.81 -11.66
N ALA A 118 -20.79 -27.56 -12.55
CA ALA A 118 -21.16 -28.95 -12.28
C ALA A 118 -19.94 -29.86 -12.07
N TRP A 119 -18.86 -29.64 -12.83
CA TRP A 119 -17.60 -30.35 -12.63
C TRP A 119 -16.98 -30.01 -11.26
N LEU A 120 -16.95 -28.72 -10.89
CA LEU A 120 -16.42 -28.26 -9.61
C LEU A 120 -17.17 -28.84 -8.41
N ILE A 121 -18.51 -28.96 -8.50
CA ILE A 121 -19.34 -29.55 -7.44
C ILE A 121 -19.05 -31.05 -7.27
N ASN A 122 -18.78 -31.77 -8.36
CA ASN A 122 -18.54 -33.22 -8.32
C ASN A 122 -17.11 -33.57 -7.88
N GLU A 123 -16.12 -32.84 -8.37
CA GLU A 123 -14.69 -33.17 -8.19
C GLU A 123 -14.01 -32.33 -7.09
N GLY A 124 -14.57 -31.16 -6.78
CA GLY A 124 -14.02 -30.24 -5.80
C GLY A 124 -14.59 -30.47 -4.41
N ILE A 125 -13.71 -30.65 -3.42
CA ILE A 125 -14.10 -30.40 -2.02
C ILE A 125 -14.08 -28.88 -1.83
N VAL A 126 -15.24 -28.24 -1.96
CA VAL A 126 -15.39 -26.83 -1.60
C VAL A 126 -15.37 -26.74 -0.08
N ILE A 127 -14.21 -26.45 0.49
CA ILE A 127 -14.07 -26.03 1.88
C ILE A 127 -14.15 -24.51 1.89
N PRO A 128 -15.30 -23.89 2.22
CA PRO A 128 -15.38 -22.45 2.39
C PRO A 128 -14.46 -22.05 3.54
N PHE A 129 -13.24 -21.62 3.21
CA PHE A 129 -12.25 -21.19 4.19
C PHE A 129 -12.69 -19.90 4.90
N ARG A 130 -13.44 -19.04 4.20
CA ARG A 130 -14.02 -17.81 4.75
C ARG A 130 -15.21 -17.35 3.91
N VAL A 131 -16.32 -17.06 4.59
CA VAL A 131 -17.36 -16.16 4.05
C VAL A 131 -17.00 -14.76 4.52
N PHE A 132 -16.64 -13.87 3.60
CA PHE A 132 -16.63 -12.44 3.91
C PHE A 132 -18.09 -11.99 3.97
N SER A 133 -18.63 -11.93 5.18
CA SER A 133 -19.69 -10.98 5.44
C SER A 133 -19.02 -9.61 5.50
N ASN A 134 -19.35 -8.69 4.59
CA ASN A 134 -19.22 -7.26 4.85
C ASN A 134 -20.23 -6.87 5.94
N GLY A 135 -20.10 -7.50 7.10
CA GLY A 135 -21.09 -7.46 8.16
C GLY A 135 -21.44 -6.01 8.46
N TYR A 136 -22.73 -5.76 8.71
CA TYR A 136 -23.19 -4.47 9.21
C TYR A 136 -22.36 -4.12 10.45
N VAL A 137 -21.36 -3.26 10.28
CA VAL A 137 -20.57 -2.75 11.40
C VAL A 137 -21.37 -1.60 11.99
N ALA A 138 -22.02 -1.86 13.13
CA ALA A 138 -22.58 -0.79 13.95
C ALA A 138 -21.41 0.05 14.49
N SER A 139 -21.11 1.14 13.79
CA SER A 139 -20.05 2.07 14.14
C SER A 139 -20.65 3.41 14.49
N LYS A 140 -20.05 4.07 15.49
CA LYS A 140 -20.31 5.49 15.77
C LYS A 140 -19.53 6.40 14.83
N LEU A 141 -18.77 5.88 13.87
CA LEU A 141 -18.05 6.68 12.89
C LEU A 141 -18.97 7.00 11.71
N THR A 142 -18.98 8.26 11.30
CA THR A 142 -19.54 8.68 10.01
C THR A 142 -18.88 7.93 8.85
N VAL A 143 -19.67 7.67 7.81
CA VAL A 143 -19.24 7.00 6.58
C VAL A 143 -18.95 7.97 5.43
N PHE A 144 -19.27 9.26 5.60
CA PHE A 144 -19.22 10.26 4.52
C PHE A 144 -18.01 11.20 4.59
N ASP A 145 -17.33 11.27 5.74
CA ASP A 145 -16.30 12.30 6.01
C ASP A 145 -14.86 11.74 5.97
N GLY A 146 -14.70 10.45 5.66
CA GLY A 146 -13.40 9.78 5.65
C GLY A 146 -12.67 9.87 4.31
N GLU A 147 -11.34 9.80 4.35
CA GLU A 147 -10.51 9.57 3.15
C GLU A 147 -10.94 8.27 2.45
N TYR A 148 -11.39 8.37 1.19
CA TYR A 148 -11.71 7.22 0.36
C TYR A 148 -10.53 6.86 -0.56
N SER A 149 -10.21 5.57 -0.64
CA SER A 149 -9.30 5.01 -1.66
C SER A 149 -9.84 3.65 -2.07
N SER A 150 -9.72 3.31 -3.35
CA SER A 150 -10.19 2.04 -3.92
C SER A 150 -9.44 0.81 -3.40
N PHE A 151 -8.24 1.00 -2.84
CA PHE A 151 -7.42 -0.09 -2.28
C PHE A 151 -6.65 0.37 -1.03
N GLY A 152 -6.31 -0.59 -0.17
CA GLY A 152 -5.46 -0.38 1.01
C GLY A 152 -6.22 -0.07 2.30
N VAL A 153 -5.54 0.57 3.25
CA VAL A 153 -6.01 0.73 4.64
C VAL A 153 -6.64 2.10 4.93
N SER A 154 -7.04 2.85 3.90
CA SER A 154 -7.67 4.18 4.05
C SER A 154 -8.92 4.13 4.94
N ILE A 155 -9.72 3.07 4.82
CA ILE A 155 -10.93 2.87 5.65
C ILE A 155 -10.62 2.75 7.16
N TRP A 156 -9.39 2.36 7.52
CA TRP A 156 -8.93 2.22 8.90
C TRP A 156 -8.32 3.51 9.48
N ARG A 157 -8.22 4.57 8.69
CA ARG A 157 -7.77 5.89 9.15
C ARG A 157 -8.92 6.65 9.79
N TYR A 158 -8.66 7.26 10.94
CA TYR A 158 -9.65 8.03 11.71
C TYR A 158 -9.58 9.53 11.48
N LYS A 159 -8.52 10.03 10.84
CA LYS A 159 -8.34 11.46 10.57
C LYS A 159 -9.46 11.96 9.63
N GLY A 160 -10.15 13.02 10.04
CA GLY A 160 -11.27 13.62 9.27
C GLY A 160 -12.64 13.00 9.54
N LYS A 161 -12.73 11.83 10.20
CA LYS A 161 -14.01 11.20 10.52
C LYS A 161 -14.62 11.77 11.79
N HIS A 162 -15.89 12.15 11.72
CA HIS A 162 -16.69 12.50 12.88
C HIS A 162 -17.17 11.25 13.64
N VAL A 163 -17.25 11.39 14.97
CA VAL A 163 -17.87 10.41 15.87
C VAL A 163 -19.29 10.87 16.19
N LEU A 164 -20.27 10.08 15.83
CA LEU A 164 -21.68 10.24 16.13
C LEU A 164 -21.97 9.85 17.58
N LYS A 165 -23.00 10.49 18.16
CA LYS A 165 -23.46 10.17 19.52
C LYS A 165 -24.02 8.74 19.60
N GLU A 166 -24.81 8.36 18.61
CA GLU A 166 -25.34 7.01 18.42
C GLU A 166 -24.93 6.44 17.07
N ALA A 167 -24.94 5.11 16.96
CA ALA A 167 -24.66 4.45 15.68
C ALA A 167 -25.76 4.80 14.67
N MET A 168 -25.37 5.02 13.41
CA MET A 168 -26.27 5.47 12.36
C MET A 168 -27.32 4.40 12.03
N SER A 169 -28.61 4.76 12.03
CA SER A 169 -29.67 3.88 11.52
C SER A 169 -29.71 3.91 9.98
N LEU A 170 -30.44 2.97 9.38
CA LEU A 170 -30.62 2.97 7.92
C LEU A 170 -31.32 4.24 7.41
N THR A 171 -32.27 4.77 8.18
CA THR A 171 -32.98 6.02 7.87
C THR A 171 -32.02 7.20 7.93
N ASP A 172 -31.23 7.31 9.00
CA ASP A 172 -30.23 8.39 9.15
C ASP A 172 -29.17 8.34 8.02
N TYR A 173 -28.79 7.13 7.60
CA TYR A 173 -27.87 6.92 6.48
C TYR A 173 -28.44 7.45 5.17
N GLN A 174 -29.71 7.13 4.87
CA GLN A 174 -30.34 7.56 3.62
C GLN A 174 -30.49 9.08 3.54
N GLU A 175 -30.87 9.73 4.65
CA GLU A 175 -30.97 11.18 4.76
C GLU A 175 -29.61 11.85 4.59
N GLN A 176 -28.59 11.38 5.31
CA GLN A 176 -27.23 11.93 5.20
C GLN A 176 -26.61 11.68 3.83
N PHE A 177 -26.88 10.54 3.21
CA PHE A 177 -26.41 10.26 1.84
C PHE A 177 -27.06 11.17 0.80
N ALA A 178 -28.35 11.50 0.97
CA ALA A 178 -29.02 12.45 0.10
C ALA A 178 -28.39 13.84 0.22
N GLN A 179 -28.13 14.30 1.44
CA GLN A 179 -27.47 15.58 1.70
C GLN A 179 -26.03 15.59 1.16
N TRP A 180 -25.24 14.56 1.44
CA TRP A 180 -23.86 14.44 0.96
C TRP A 180 -23.77 14.50 -0.56
N LYS A 181 -24.71 13.89 -1.29
CA LYS A 181 -24.74 14.00 -2.77
C LYS A 181 -24.97 15.44 -3.22
N LEU A 182 -25.88 16.17 -2.58
CA LEU A 182 -26.20 17.55 -2.90
C LEU A 182 -25.01 18.49 -2.61
N ASP A 183 -24.35 18.27 -1.46
CA ASP A 183 -23.16 19.02 -1.06
C ASP A 183 -21.98 18.75 -2.01
N ARG A 184 -21.80 17.48 -2.43
CA ARG A 184 -20.77 17.09 -3.40
C ARG A 184 -21.02 17.69 -4.77
N GLU A 185 -22.25 17.64 -5.27
CA GLU A 185 -22.62 18.28 -6.54
C GLU A 185 -22.38 19.78 -6.50
N THR A 186 -22.75 20.44 -5.41
CA THR A 186 -22.49 21.88 -5.19
C THR A 186 -20.99 22.19 -5.16
N ALA A 187 -20.20 21.39 -4.44
CA ALA A 187 -18.75 21.56 -4.35
C ALA A 187 -18.03 21.32 -5.69
N LEU A 188 -18.50 20.34 -6.48
CA LEU A 188 -17.97 20.07 -7.82
C LEU A 188 -18.30 21.22 -8.78
N ALA A 189 -19.53 21.73 -8.75
CA ALA A 189 -19.92 22.88 -9.57
C ALA A 189 -19.18 24.17 -9.19
N ALA A 190 -18.76 24.32 -7.93
CA ALA A 190 -17.95 25.45 -7.47
C ALA A 190 -16.44 25.30 -7.76
N ALA A 191 -16.00 24.11 -8.15
CA ALA A 191 -14.60 23.80 -8.48
C ALA A 191 -14.30 23.90 -9.99
N GLU A 192 -15.33 24.11 -10.83
CA GLU A 192 -15.24 24.50 -12.24
C GLU A 192 -15.20 26.03 -12.41
#